data_AF-A0A7V5WJ41-F1
#
_entry.id   AF-A0A7V5WJ41-F1
#
_cell.length_a   1.000
_cell.length_b   1.000
_cell.length_c   1.000
_cell.angle_alpha   90.00
_cell.angle_beta   90.00
_cell.angle_gamma   90.00
#
_symmetry.space_group_name_H-M   'P 1'
#
loop_
_entity.id
_entity.type
_entity.pdbx_description
1 polymer ?
#
loop_
_entity_poly.entity_id
_entity_poly.type
_entity_poly.pdbx_seq_one_letter_code
_entity_poly.pdbx_strand_id
1 'polypeptide(L)'
;MQYVHIGAKIARRIADLNNDGKAGRAVARRASAVIESLASEGVGSYVDGASGYTRYGEKRIRNCRKYELGCGYRLVTLQRGVKVFVVFLGTHDECQRWLKNHRRLEEYYAGNGDVFRIIDATEPSADGIDAGSEDSIEDPEEELLAKLTDRDLRRVFRGLVEGARKRSMKTLDNGQKSA
;
A
#
# COMPACT_ATOMS: atom_id res chain seq x y z
N MET A 1 5.70 -9.65 16.46
CA MET A 1 4.79 -10.06 15.39
C MET A 1 5.14 -11.50 15.04
N GLN A 2 4.21 -12.43 15.22
CA GLN A 2 4.39 -13.87 15.03
C GLN A 2 3.27 -14.49 14.17
N TYR A 3 2.15 -13.79 13.99
CA TYR A 3 1.01 -14.31 13.24
C TYR A 3 0.33 -13.23 12.39
N VAL A 4 -0.09 -13.58 11.19
CA VAL A 4 -0.98 -12.78 10.34
C VAL A 4 -2.33 -13.49 10.24
N HIS A 5 -3.41 -12.80 10.59
CA HIS A 5 -4.77 -13.30 10.51
C HIS A 5 -5.53 -12.64 9.36
N ILE A 6 -6.08 -13.46 8.47
CA ILE A 6 -6.89 -13.03 7.33
C ILE A 6 -8.31 -13.56 7.51
N GLY A 7 -9.28 -12.67 7.72
CA GLY A 7 -10.68 -13.08 7.83
C GLY A 7 -11.21 -13.65 6.52
N ALA A 8 -12.14 -14.61 6.59
CA ALA A 8 -12.75 -15.24 5.40
C ALA A 8 -13.35 -14.23 4.41
N LYS A 9 -13.86 -13.09 4.90
CA LYS A 9 -14.36 -11.98 4.06
C LYS A 9 -13.25 -11.35 3.22
N ILE A 10 -12.05 -11.22 3.76
CA ILE A 10 -10.90 -10.67 3.04
C ILE A 10 -10.40 -11.67 2.01
N ALA A 11 -10.26 -12.94 2.39
CA ALA A 11 -9.87 -14.02 1.47
C ALA A 11 -10.84 -14.09 0.27
N ARG A 12 -12.15 -14.08 0.54
CA ARG A 12 -13.17 -14.01 -0.50
C ARG A 12 -13.02 -12.77 -1.38
N ARG A 13 -12.76 -11.60 -0.80
CA ARG A 13 -12.61 -10.37 -1.58
C ARG A 13 -11.38 -10.38 -2.49
N ILE A 14 -10.28 -11.00 -2.06
CA ILE A 14 -9.09 -11.23 -2.91
C ILE A 14 -9.47 -12.16 -4.07
N ALA A 15 -10.22 -13.24 -3.81
CA ALA A 15 -10.69 -14.14 -4.85
C ALA A 15 -11.63 -13.44 -5.84
N ASP A 16 -12.57 -12.62 -5.37
CA ASP A 16 -13.47 -11.83 -6.22
C ASP A 16 -12.67 -10.87 -7.12
N LEU A 17 -11.66 -10.18 -6.56
CA LEU A 17 -10.78 -9.28 -7.32
C LEU A 17 -9.95 -10.02 -8.39
N ASN A 18 -9.50 -11.25 -8.12
CA ASN A 18 -8.81 -12.06 -9.13
C ASN A 18 -9.68 -12.36 -10.36
N ASN A 19 -11.00 -12.39 -10.18
CA ASN A 19 -11.96 -12.58 -11.25
C ASN A 19 -12.40 -11.26 -11.91
N ASP A 20 -12.11 -10.10 -11.31
CA ASP A 20 -12.53 -8.77 -11.76
C ASP A 20 -11.54 -8.12 -12.76
N GLY A 21 -11.33 -8.80 -13.89
CA GLY A 21 -10.54 -8.27 -15.00
C GLY A 21 -9.07 -7.98 -14.65
N LYS A 22 -8.40 -7.19 -15.53
CA LYS A 22 -6.95 -6.91 -15.39
C LYS A 22 -6.64 -6.06 -14.14
N ALA A 23 -7.46 -5.03 -13.89
CA ALA A 23 -7.26 -4.13 -12.76
C ALA A 23 -7.50 -4.84 -11.42
N GLY A 24 -8.56 -5.66 -11.31
CA GLY A 24 -8.84 -6.45 -10.12
C GLY A 24 -7.71 -7.43 -9.80
N ARG A 25 -7.22 -8.18 -10.81
CA ARG A 25 -6.05 -9.08 -10.64
C ARG A 25 -4.81 -8.35 -10.14
N ALA A 26 -4.53 -7.16 -10.66
CA ALA A 26 -3.39 -6.36 -10.20
C ALA A 26 -3.55 -5.97 -8.71
N VAL A 27 -4.75 -5.53 -8.31
CA VAL A 27 -5.05 -5.20 -6.90
C VAL A 27 -4.93 -6.44 -6.01
N ALA A 28 -5.47 -7.59 -6.44
CA ALA A 28 -5.39 -8.84 -5.70
C ALA A 28 -3.94 -9.29 -5.51
N ARG A 29 -3.11 -9.23 -6.56
CA ARG A 29 -1.67 -9.53 -6.49
C ARG A 29 -0.95 -8.64 -5.49
N ARG A 30 -1.19 -7.32 -5.54
CA ARG A 30 -0.59 -6.37 -4.58
C ARG A 30 -1.06 -6.63 -3.15
N ALA A 31 -2.34 -6.99 -2.96
CA ALA A 31 -2.87 -7.34 -1.64
C ALA A 31 -2.18 -8.59 -1.07
N SER A 32 -2.04 -9.65 -1.88
CA SER A 32 -1.32 -10.86 -1.49
C SER A 32 0.15 -10.59 -1.18
N ALA A 33 0.83 -9.78 -1.99
CA ALA A 33 2.23 -9.41 -1.74
C ALA A 33 2.41 -8.68 -0.39
N VAL A 34 1.50 -7.76 -0.04
CA VAL A 34 1.52 -7.12 1.28
C VAL A 34 1.30 -8.13 2.40
N ILE A 35 0.38 -9.09 2.22
CA ILE A 35 0.10 -10.14 3.20
C ILE A 35 1.31 -11.06 3.40
N GLU A 36 1.95 -11.46 2.30
CA GLU A 36 3.15 -12.30 2.31
C GLU A 36 4.34 -11.58 2.95
N SER A 37 4.57 -10.31 2.61
CA SER A 37 5.57 -9.46 3.29
C SER A 37 5.30 -9.35 4.79
N LEU A 38 4.04 -9.19 5.21
CA LEU A 38 3.68 -9.22 6.63
C LEU A 38 3.90 -10.60 7.26
N ALA A 39 3.82 -11.69 6.49
CA ALA A 39 4.06 -13.03 6.99
C ALA A 39 5.56 -13.41 7.05
N SER A 40 6.41 -12.72 6.29
CA SER A 40 7.86 -12.97 6.23
C SER A 40 8.68 -11.97 7.05
N GLU A 41 8.24 -10.73 7.16
CA GLU A 41 8.91 -9.70 7.96
C GLU A 41 8.54 -9.86 9.44
N GLY A 42 9.52 -10.28 10.24
CA GLY A 42 9.41 -10.36 11.69
C GLY A 42 9.11 -9.00 12.36
N VAL A 43 9.03 -9.02 13.69
CA VAL A 43 8.51 -7.95 14.59
C VAL A 43 9.00 -6.51 14.30
N GLY A 44 10.16 -6.34 13.64
CA GLY A 44 10.80 -5.05 13.41
C GLY A 44 10.17 -4.16 12.33
N SER A 45 9.65 -4.70 11.22
CA SER A 45 9.21 -3.85 10.09
C SER A 45 7.83 -3.20 10.31
N TYR A 46 7.01 -3.75 11.21
CA TYR A 46 5.73 -3.12 11.60
C TYR A 46 5.92 -1.83 12.41
N VAL A 47 7.12 -1.61 12.96
CA VAL A 47 7.44 -0.40 13.72
C VAL A 47 8.10 0.65 12.84
N ASP A 48 8.86 0.23 11.82
CA ASP A 48 9.62 1.15 10.99
C ASP A 48 8.77 1.77 9.86
N GLY A 49 8.78 3.10 9.81
CA GLY A 49 7.72 3.95 9.24
C GLY A 49 7.67 4.07 7.71
N ALA A 50 8.11 3.06 6.95
CA ALA A 50 8.26 3.17 5.49
C ALA A 50 6.93 3.11 4.72
N SER A 51 5.86 2.52 5.27
CA SER A 51 4.55 2.44 4.61
C SER A 51 3.54 3.39 5.25
N GLY A 52 3.70 4.68 4.96
CA GLY A 52 2.63 5.68 4.93
C GLY A 52 1.66 5.71 6.11
N TYR A 53 2.11 6.11 7.30
CA TYR A 53 1.20 6.77 8.23
C TYR A 53 0.63 7.99 7.51
N THR A 54 -0.61 7.93 7.01
CA THR A 54 -1.20 9.08 6.33
C THR A 54 -1.19 10.29 7.25
N ARG A 55 -0.97 11.51 6.72
CA ARG A 55 -0.69 12.79 7.42
C ARG A 55 -1.56 13.13 8.66
N TYR A 56 -2.72 12.50 8.82
CA TYR A 56 -3.58 12.60 10.01
C TYR A 56 -3.22 11.61 11.14
N GLY A 57 -2.28 10.70 10.87
CA GLY A 57 -2.20 9.38 11.45
C GLY A 57 -3.56 8.67 11.34
N GLU A 58 -3.56 7.35 11.29
CA GLU A 58 -4.68 6.63 11.88
C GLU A 58 -4.67 6.80 13.43
N LYS A 59 -4.37 8.00 13.96
CA LYS A 59 -4.33 8.36 15.40
C LYS A 59 -5.61 8.00 16.15
N ARG A 60 -6.68 7.66 15.44
CA ARG A 60 -7.95 7.19 15.98
C ARG A 60 -7.95 5.69 16.28
N ILE A 61 -7.17 4.89 15.56
CA ILE A 61 -7.07 3.43 15.76
C ILE A 61 -5.61 3.07 15.97
N ARG A 62 -5.26 2.68 17.20
CA ARG A 62 -3.89 2.36 17.58
C ARG A 62 -3.33 1.22 16.72
N ASN A 63 -2.07 1.35 16.30
CA ASN A 63 -1.32 0.37 15.51
C ASN A 63 -2.05 -0.06 14.22
N CYS A 64 -2.74 0.88 13.59
CA CYS A 64 -3.35 0.70 12.27
C CYS A 64 -2.36 1.12 11.18
N ARG A 65 -2.30 0.34 10.09
CA ARG A 65 -1.57 0.68 8.87
C ARG A 65 -2.50 0.59 7.67
N LYS A 66 -2.22 1.42 6.67
CA LYS A 66 -2.99 1.46 5.42
C LYS A 66 -2.04 1.44 4.24
N TYR A 67 -2.36 0.56 3.29
CA TYR A 67 -1.55 0.28 2.11
C TYR A 67 -2.33 0.74 0.88
N GLU A 68 -1.64 1.41 -0.03
CA GLU A 68 -2.20 1.77 -1.33
C GLU A 68 -1.97 0.62 -2.30
N LEU A 69 -3.05 0.09 -2.88
CA LEU A 69 -2.98 -1.06 -3.78
C LEU A 69 -3.17 -0.68 -5.24
N GLY A 70 -3.09 0.62 -5.58
CA GLY A 70 -3.42 1.13 -6.92
C GLY A 70 -4.93 1.08 -7.23
N CYS A 71 -5.32 1.62 -8.39
CA CYS A 71 -6.72 1.63 -8.89
C CYS A 71 -7.77 2.16 -7.89
N GLY A 72 -7.37 3.00 -6.94
CA GLY A 72 -8.24 3.50 -5.88
C GLY A 72 -8.51 2.51 -4.73
N TYR A 73 -7.86 1.35 -4.69
CA TYR A 73 -7.99 0.36 -3.62
C TYR A 73 -7.00 0.58 -2.49
N ARG A 74 -7.41 0.16 -1.28
CA ARG A 74 -6.67 0.22 -0.03
C ARG A 74 -6.83 -1.07 0.74
N LEU A 75 -5.76 -1.47 1.41
CA LEU A 75 -5.77 -2.52 2.43
C LEU A 75 -5.45 -1.89 3.79
N VAL A 76 -6.11 -2.37 4.84
CA VAL A 76 -5.91 -1.90 6.20
C VAL A 76 -5.56 -3.08 7.09
N THR A 77 -4.52 -2.90 7.89
CA THR A 77 -4.12 -3.86 8.92
C THR A 77 -4.13 -3.25 10.31
N LEU A 78 -4.34 -4.09 11.32
CA LEU A 78 -4.25 -3.73 12.74
C LEU A 78 -3.30 -4.68 13.44
N GLN A 79 -2.33 -4.15 14.19
CA GLN A 79 -1.52 -4.97 15.09
C GLN A 79 -2.10 -4.98 16.50
N ARG A 80 -2.28 -6.16 17.07
CA ARG A 80 -2.58 -6.37 18.50
C ARG A 80 -1.62 -7.40 19.07
N GLY A 81 -0.73 -6.94 19.94
CA GLY A 81 0.36 -7.75 20.49
C GLY A 81 1.23 -8.36 19.38
N VAL A 82 1.31 -9.68 19.35
CA VAL A 82 2.08 -10.42 18.35
C VAL A 82 1.31 -10.72 17.06
N LYS A 83 0.02 -10.40 16.97
CA LYS A 83 -0.81 -10.70 15.80
C LYS A 83 -1.05 -9.44 14.96
N VAL A 84 -1.00 -9.58 13.64
CA VAL A 84 -1.52 -8.59 12.70
C VAL A 84 -2.77 -9.12 12.04
N PHE A 85 -3.81 -8.30 12.00
CA PHE A 85 -5.09 -8.62 11.39
C PHE A 85 -5.23 -7.83 10.11
N VAL A 86 -5.51 -8.50 9.01
CA VAL A 86 -5.99 -7.83 7.79
C VAL A 86 -7.50 -7.64 7.96
N VAL A 87 -7.90 -6.39 8.17
CA VAL A 87 -9.26 -6.05 8.61
C VAL A 87 -10.12 -5.46 7.50
N PHE A 88 -9.49 -4.92 6.46
CA PHE A 88 -10.20 -4.33 5.34
C PHE A 88 -9.38 -4.39 4.05
N LEU A 89 -10.07 -4.62 2.94
CA LEU A 89 -9.58 -4.50 1.57
C LEU A 89 -10.73 -3.89 0.77
N GLY A 90 -10.54 -2.82 0.00
CA GLY A 90 -11.61 -2.21 -0.78
C GLY A 90 -11.24 -0.83 -1.34
N THR A 91 -12.19 -0.13 -1.93
CA THR A 91 -11.97 1.18 -2.55
C THR A 91 -11.65 2.28 -1.52
N HIS A 92 -11.23 3.45 -2.00
CA HIS A 92 -10.98 4.64 -1.18
C HIS A 92 -12.13 4.98 -0.26
N ASP A 93 -13.32 5.09 -0.85
CA ASP A 93 -14.47 5.63 -0.16
C ASP A 93 -15.02 4.63 0.85
N GLU A 94 -15.00 3.34 0.49
CA GLU A 94 -15.29 2.26 1.44
C GLU A 94 -14.28 2.23 2.59
N CYS A 95 -12.98 2.38 2.32
CA CYS A 95 -11.94 2.45 3.35
C CYS A 95 -12.18 3.62 4.30
N GLN A 96 -12.49 4.81 3.76
CA GLN A 96 -12.81 5.98 4.58
C GLN A 96 -14.05 5.77 5.45
N ARG A 97 -15.10 5.14 4.91
CA ARG A 97 -16.31 4.78 5.68
C ARG A 97 -15.99 3.76 6.77
N TRP A 98 -15.24 2.72 6.44
CA TRP A 98 -14.82 1.70 7.39
C TRP A 98 -14.01 2.31 8.54
N LEU A 99 -13.01 3.14 8.24
CA LEU A 99 -12.21 3.84 9.24
C LEU A 99 -13.03 4.76 10.12
N LYS A 100 -14.07 5.44 9.57
CA LYS A 100 -15.00 6.27 10.36
C LYS A 100 -15.83 5.45 11.34
N ASN A 101 -16.30 4.28 10.92
CA ASN A 101 -17.14 3.42 11.76
C ASN A 101 -16.36 2.69 12.85
N HIS A 102 -15.04 2.51 12.68
CA HIS A 102 -14.18 1.75 13.60
C HIS A 102 -13.20 2.64 14.38
N ARG A 103 -13.49 3.95 14.51
CA ARG A 103 -12.60 4.96 15.15
C ARG A 103 -12.24 4.72 16.62
N ARG A 104 -12.88 3.78 17.31
CA ARG A 104 -12.61 3.45 18.72
C ARG A 104 -12.42 1.95 18.91
N LEU A 105 -11.95 1.27 17.87
CA LEU A 105 -11.76 -0.16 17.88
C LEU A 105 -10.53 -0.52 18.72
N GLU A 106 -10.74 -0.72 20.02
CA GLU A 106 -9.70 -1.15 20.96
C GLU A 106 -9.41 -2.63 20.78
N GLU A 107 -10.46 -3.44 20.75
CA GLU A 107 -10.39 -4.89 20.57
C GLU A 107 -10.90 -5.28 19.19
N TYR A 108 -10.13 -6.10 18.48
CA TYR A 108 -10.55 -6.72 17.24
C TYR A 108 -10.60 -8.23 17.46
N TYR A 109 -11.80 -8.79 17.39
CA TYR A 109 -12.02 -10.23 17.46
C TYR A 109 -11.97 -10.81 16.06
N ALA A 110 -10.92 -11.59 15.80
CA ALA A 110 -10.86 -12.43 14.62
C ALA A 110 -12.01 -13.44 14.64
N GLY A 111 -12.95 -13.31 13.71
CA GLY A 111 -13.91 -14.38 13.39
C GLY A 111 -13.25 -15.48 12.55
N ASN A 112 -14.03 -16.27 11.81
CA ASN A 112 -13.49 -17.31 10.91
C ASN A 112 -12.51 -16.72 9.88
N GLY A 113 -11.38 -17.39 9.67
CA GLY A 113 -10.32 -16.96 8.77
C GLY A 113 -9.06 -17.82 8.86
N ASP A 114 -8.11 -17.54 7.98
CA ASP A 114 -6.81 -18.20 7.91
C ASP A 114 -5.80 -17.49 8.80
N VAL A 115 -4.94 -18.27 9.48
CA VAL A 115 -3.88 -17.76 10.34
C VAL A 115 -2.54 -18.29 9.84
N PHE A 116 -1.67 -17.36 9.43
CA PHE A 116 -0.32 -17.65 8.99
C PHE A 116 0.64 -17.40 10.15
N ARG A 117 1.51 -18.37 10.43
CA ARG A 117 2.61 -18.20 11.39
C ARG A 117 3.82 -17.65 10.66
N ILE A 118 4.41 -16.59 11.20
CA ILE A 118 5.69 -16.06 10.74
C ILE A 118 6.75 -17.10 11.12
N ILE A 119 7.41 -17.67 10.11
CA ILE A 119 8.54 -18.58 10.33
C ILE A 119 9.75 -17.70 10.60
N ASP A 120 10.22 -17.66 11.84
CA ASP A 120 11.52 -17.06 12.14
C ASP A 120 12.57 -17.89 11.41
N ALA A 121 13.23 -17.31 10.41
CA ALA A 121 14.35 -17.94 9.73
C ALA A 121 15.54 -18.02 10.70
N THR A 122 15.54 -19.04 11.56
CA THR A 122 16.72 -19.47 12.31
C THR A 122 16.60 -20.97 12.49
N GLU A 123 17.28 -21.71 11.61
CA GLU A 123 18.33 -22.67 11.99
C GLU A 123 19.25 -22.89 10.77
N PRO A 124 20.59 -22.89 10.96
CA PRO A 124 21.55 -23.14 9.90
C PRO A 124 21.75 -24.65 9.76
N SER A 125 21.40 -25.21 8.61
CA SER A 125 21.87 -26.55 8.24
C SER A 125 22.67 -26.41 6.95
N ALA A 126 23.98 -26.54 7.12
CA ALA A 126 24.93 -26.71 6.04
C ALA A 126 24.61 -28.03 5.31
N ASP A 127 24.21 -27.93 4.06
CA ASP A 127 24.85 -28.65 2.97
C ASP A 127 24.42 -28.02 1.64
N GLY A 128 25.41 -27.72 0.81
CA GLY A 128 25.23 -26.88 -0.36
C GLY A 128 24.46 -27.55 -1.49
N ILE A 129 23.82 -26.72 -2.31
CA ILE A 129 23.98 -26.71 -3.77
C ILE A 129 23.82 -25.25 -4.22
N ASP A 130 24.85 -24.81 -4.93
CA ASP A 130 24.94 -23.63 -5.76
C ASP A 130 23.82 -23.61 -6.82
N ALA A 131 23.08 -22.51 -6.88
CA ALA A 131 22.50 -21.99 -8.12
C ALA A 131 21.96 -20.57 -7.87
N GLY A 132 22.69 -19.58 -8.38
CA GLY A 132 22.24 -18.20 -8.42
C GLY A 132 20.88 -18.04 -9.09
N SER A 133 20.06 -17.19 -8.50
CA SER A 133 19.09 -16.37 -9.23
C SER A 133 18.75 -15.18 -8.34
N GLU A 134 19.37 -14.04 -8.64
CA GLU A 134 18.80 -12.74 -8.32
C GLU A 134 17.51 -12.62 -9.13
N ASP A 135 16.42 -13.18 -8.60
CA ASP A 135 15.09 -12.89 -9.12
C ASP A 135 14.69 -11.52 -8.58
N SER A 136 15.31 -10.50 -9.17
CA SER A 136 14.82 -9.14 -9.10
C SER A 136 13.45 -9.18 -9.75
N ILE A 137 12.40 -9.21 -8.93
CA ILE A 137 11.04 -9.00 -9.38
C ILE A 137 11.01 -7.57 -9.92
N GLU A 138 11.34 -7.40 -11.20
CA GLU A 138 11.17 -6.15 -11.92
C GLU A 138 9.68 -5.84 -11.86
N ASP A 139 9.29 -4.89 -11.00
CA ASP A 139 7.92 -4.42 -10.94
C ASP A 139 7.64 -3.77 -12.30
N PRO A 140 6.77 -4.36 -13.15
CA PRO A 140 6.51 -3.83 -14.49
C PRO A 140 5.90 -2.41 -14.43
N GLU A 141 5.43 -1.97 -13.26
CA GLU A 141 4.94 -0.62 -13.03
C GLU A 141 6.05 0.38 -12.74
N GLU A 142 7.14 -0.02 -12.07
CA GLU A 142 8.32 0.82 -11.89
C GLU A 142 8.99 1.09 -13.24
N GLU A 143 9.06 0.08 -14.11
CA GLU A 143 9.59 0.25 -15.46
C GLU A 143 8.70 1.19 -16.30
N LEU A 144 7.37 1.13 -16.10
CA LEU A 144 6.41 2.03 -16.75
C LEU A 144 6.47 3.46 -16.22
N LEU A 145 6.69 3.63 -14.91
CA LEU A 145 6.92 4.93 -14.26
C LEU A 145 8.25 5.54 -14.71
N ALA A 146 9.30 4.74 -14.88
CA ALA A 146 10.60 5.16 -15.38
C ALA A 146 10.55 5.59 -16.87
N LYS A 147 9.62 5.01 -17.65
CA LYS A 147 9.38 5.36 -19.05
C LYS A 147 8.53 6.63 -19.23
N LEU A 148 7.92 7.17 -18.18
CA LEU A 148 7.16 8.42 -18.28
C LEU A 148 8.10 9.61 -18.46
N THR A 149 7.90 10.37 -19.53
CA THR A 149 8.69 11.57 -19.79
C THR A 149 8.04 12.80 -19.18
N ASP A 150 8.84 13.83 -18.93
CA ASP A 150 8.38 15.18 -18.58
C ASP A 150 7.34 15.72 -19.57
N ARG A 151 7.43 15.32 -20.85
CA ARG A 151 6.47 15.69 -21.89
C ARG A 151 5.09 15.09 -21.63
N ASP A 152 5.03 13.84 -21.19
CA ASP A 152 3.78 13.15 -20.86
C ASP A 152 3.12 13.75 -19.63
N LEU A 153 3.92 14.04 -18.60
CA LEU A 153 3.46 14.73 -17.40
C LEU A 153 2.93 16.13 -17.72
N ARG A 154 3.64 16.91 -18.55
CA ARG A 154 3.19 18.23 -18.98
C ARG A 154 1.92 18.18 -19.85
N ARG A 155 1.67 17.07 -20.55
CA ARG A 155 0.44 16.87 -21.34
C ARG A 155 -0.76 16.56 -20.45
N VAL A 156 -0.59 15.70 -19.44
CA VAL A 156 -1.66 15.35 -18.47
C VAL A 156 -1.96 16.54 -17.56
N PHE A 157 -0.94 17.20 -17.05
CA PHE A 157 -1.05 18.35 -16.15
C PHE A 157 -0.98 19.71 -16.88
N ARG A 158 -1.44 19.78 -18.14
CA ARG A 158 -1.30 20.98 -18.99
C ARG A 158 -1.88 22.25 -18.36
N GLY A 159 -2.95 22.15 -17.59
CA GLY A 159 -3.55 23.30 -16.88
C GLY A 159 -2.62 23.93 -15.83
N LEU A 160 -1.78 23.13 -15.16
CA LEU A 160 -0.78 23.62 -14.22
C LEU A 160 0.39 24.30 -14.96
N VAL A 161 0.82 23.71 -16.08
CA VAL A 161 1.90 24.25 -16.93
C VAL A 161 1.50 25.59 -17.54
N GLU A 162 0.29 25.67 -18.10
CA GLU A 162 -0.26 26.90 -18.66
C GLU A 162 -0.50 27.97 -17.58
N GLY A 163 -1.01 27.56 -16.41
CA GLY A 163 -1.18 28.46 -15.28
C GLY A 163 0.15 29.04 -14.77
N ALA A 164 1.21 28.22 -14.71
CA ALA A 164 2.55 28.66 -14.33
C ALA A 164 3.15 29.63 -15.36
N ARG A 165 2.98 29.34 -16.67
CA ARG A 165 3.41 30.23 -17.75
C ARG A 165 2.72 31.59 -17.71
N LYS A 166 1.39 31.61 -17.51
CA LYS A 166 0.61 32.86 -17.38
C LYS A 166 1.05 33.69 -16.18
N ARG A 167 1.37 33.04 -15.04
CA ARG A 167 1.91 33.72 -13.86
C ARG A 167 3.28 34.33 -14.14
N SER A 168 4.18 33.58 -14.78
CA SER A 168 5.52 34.06 -15.13
C SER A 168 5.49 35.28 -16.07
N MET A 169 4.64 35.25 -17.10
CA MET A 169 4.47 36.37 -18.04
C MET A 169 3.89 37.62 -17.35
N LYS A 170 3.00 37.45 -16.35
CA LYS A 170 2.42 38.57 -15.59
C LYS A 170 3.44 39.24 -14.66
N THR A 171 4.42 38.51 -14.15
CA THR A 171 5.54 39.07 -13.38
C THR A 171 6.52 39.88 -14.23
N LEU A 172 6.70 39.53 -15.50
CA LEU A 172 7.56 40.26 -16.43
C LEU A 172 6.91 41.58 -16.90
N ASP A 173 5.59 41.58 -17.14
CA ASP A 173 4.83 42.78 -17.53
C ASP A 173 4.75 43.83 -16.40
N ASN A 174 4.70 43.40 -15.14
CA ASN A 174 4.70 44.29 -13.97
C ASN A 174 6.08 44.92 -13.66
N GLY A 175 7.16 44.45 -14.29
CA GLY A 175 8.51 45.01 -14.14
C GLY A 175 8.84 46.17 -15.09
N GLN A 176 8.03 46.38 -16.13
CA GLN A 176 8.25 47.46 -17.11
C GLN A 176 7.38 48.72 -16.87
N LYS A 177 6.51 48.73 -15.85
CA LYS A 177 5.67 49.89 -15.49
C LYS A 177 6.19 50.71 -14.30
N SER A 178 7.38 50.39 -13.81
CA SER A 178 8.06 51.15 -12.75
C SER A 178 9.40 51.67 -13.28
N ALA A 179 9.34 52.70 -14.11
CA ALA A 179 10.45 53.58 -14.47
C ALA A 179 9.97 55.02 -14.42
#